data_AF-A0A0Q4DMC2-F1
#
_entry.id   AF-A0A0Q4DMC2-F1
#
_cell.length_a   1.000
_cell.length_b   1.000
_cell.length_c   1.000
_cell.angle_alpha   90.00
_cell.angle_beta   90.00
_cell.angle_gamma   90.00
#
_symmetry.space_group_name_H-M   'P 1'
#
loop_
_entity.id
_entity.type
_entity.pdbx_description
1 polymer ?
#
loop_
_entity_poly.entity_id
_entity_poly.type
_entity_poly.pdbx_seq_one_letter_code
_entity_poly.pdbx_strand_id
1 'polypeptide(L)'
;MSYDIHVFDPAAAAPLGREALRAWLAGPARDEQPSALITRAVGVLQQFYRPLSEAPDTLTEGEHFADYAPEGALLSLSAPWYDAEDLTAVVHRLATEHGWGFDDVSVTDGMLWRPDPARQVDPTPLGGASLTVENGGTHADPSPALLAASVDWIADHRGPAFAILNLGEDDYVQYAGGRDGLTVERRTPAATPPGFRHTVAATSASTAGDLVDLPGATRSFRVLPNEVLSAPDAVTLVLASAQGASVPASIAWHDITSTFGA
;
A
#
# COMPACT_ATOMS: atom_id res chain seq x y z
N MET A 1 -5.61 -21.83 -17.85
CA MET A 1 -4.67 -20.70 -18.03
C MET A 1 -4.06 -20.41 -16.67
N SER A 2 -2.83 -19.89 -16.60
CA SER A 2 -2.22 -19.41 -15.36
C SER A 2 -2.48 -17.91 -15.21
N TYR A 3 -2.44 -17.44 -13.97
CA TYR A 3 -2.41 -16.04 -13.58
C TYR A 3 -1.00 -15.75 -13.05
N ASP A 4 -0.33 -14.79 -13.67
CA ASP A 4 1.10 -14.54 -13.52
C ASP A 4 1.36 -13.14 -12.95
N ILE A 5 2.18 -13.08 -11.90
CA ILE A 5 2.70 -11.84 -11.31
C ILE A 5 4.23 -11.90 -11.30
N HIS A 6 4.87 -10.80 -11.69
CA HIS A 6 6.31 -10.62 -11.61
C HIS A 6 6.66 -9.77 -10.40
N VAL A 7 7.48 -10.27 -9.49
CA VAL A 7 8.08 -9.53 -8.37
C VAL A 7 9.51 -9.19 -8.73
N PHE A 8 9.95 -7.95 -8.49
CA PHE A 8 11.30 -7.51 -8.87
C PHE A 8 11.96 -6.65 -7.79
N ASP A 9 13.30 -6.62 -7.79
CA ASP A 9 14.08 -5.71 -6.95
C ASP A 9 14.11 -4.29 -7.55
N PRO A 10 13.49 -3.28 -6.92
CA PRO A 10 13.49 -1.91 -7.45
C PRO A 10 14.88 -1.29 -7.57
N ALA A 11 15.87 -1.77 -6.78
CA ALA A 11 17.23 -1.24 -6.77
C ALA A 11 18.08 -1.77 -7.94
N ALA A 12 17.63 -2.79 -8.67
CA ALA A 12 18.38 -3.43 -9.77
C ALA A 12 18.38 -2.62 -11.09
N ALA A 13 18.30 -1.30 -11.01
CA ALA A 13 18.14 -0.39 -12.15
C ALA A 13 16.90 -0.69 -13.01
N ALA A 14 15.82 -1.17 -12.38
CA ALA A 14 14.52 -1.37 -13.01
C ALA A 14 14.06 -0.07 -13.70
N PRO A 15 13.76 -0.07 -15.02
CA PRO A 15 13.43 1.16 -15.74
C PRO A 15 12.26 1.94 -15.13
N LEU A 16 12.26 3.25 -15.30
CA LEU A 16 11.08 4.07 -15.02
C LEU A 16 10.09 3.94 -16.19
N GLY A 17 8.84 3.59 -15.90
CA GLY A 17 7.76 3.50 -16.89
C GLY A 17 7.40 2.07 -17.29
N ARG A 18 6.10 1.84 -17.49
CA ARG A 18 5.50 0.50 -17.66
C ARG A 18 6.01 -0.27 -18.87
N GLU A 19 6.13 0.39 -20.03
CA GLU A 19 6.63 -0.26 -21.25
C GLU A 19 8.10 -0.66 -21.12
N ALA A 20 8.95 0.24 -20.62
CA ALA A 20 10.36 -0.03 -20.43
C ALA A 20 10.60 -1.10 -19.37
N LEU A 21 9.81 -1.09 -18.30
CA LEU A 21 9.86 -2.13 -17.28
C LEU A 21 9.37 -3.48 -17.83
N ARG A 22 8.27 -3.53 -18.58
CA ARG A 22 7.82 -4.78 -19.22
C ARG A 22 8.84 -5.33 -20.19
N ALA A 23 9.49 -4.47 -20.97
CA ALA A 23 10.59 -4.88 -21.84
C ALA A 23 11.80 -5.42 -21.05
N TRP A 24 12.08 -4.84 -19.86
CA TRP A 24 13.12 -5.33 -18.96
C TRP A 24 12.75 -6.67 -18.33
N LEU A 25 11.51 -6.84 -17.86
CA LEU A 25 10.97 -8.09 -17.33
C LEU A 25 10.89 -9.21 -18.38
N ALA A 26 10.65 -8.87 -19.65
CA ALA A 26 10.59 -9.80 -20.77
C ALA A 26 11.95 -10.05 -21.44
N GLY A 27 13.01 -9.37 -21.02
CA GLY A 27 14.36 -9.59 -21.51
C GLY A 27 14.90 -10.97 -21.10
N PRO A 28 15.97 -11.46 -21.75
CA PRO A 28 16.64 -12.68 -21.29
C PRO A 28 17.08 -12.43 -19.86
N ALA A 29 16.47 -13.18 -18.96
CA ALA A 29 16.84 -13.19 -17.58
C ALA A 29 18.32 -13.60 -17.51
N ARG A 30 19.10 -12.77 -16.83
CA ARG A 30 20.55 -12.89 -16.85
C ARG A 30 20.90 -14.10 -16.01
N ASP A 31 21.90 -14.88 -16.45
CA ASP A 31 22.54 -16.02 -15.75
C ASP A 31 23.19 -15.62 -14.40
N GLU A 32 22.45 -14.89 -13.58
CA GLU A 32 22.81 -14.30 -12.31
C GLU A 32 22.01 -15.04 -11.24
N GLN A 33 22.69 -15.47 -10.17
CA GLN A 33 22.04 -16.03 -9.00
C GLN A 33 20.95 -15.06 -8.50
N PRO A 34 19.81 -15.56 -7.99
CA PRO A 34 18.78 -14.71 -7.43
C PRO A 34 19.35 -13.73 -6.40
N SER A 35 18.91 -12.48 -6.46
CA SER A 35 19.32 -11.45 -5.50
C SER A 35 18.88 -11.85 -4.09
N ALA A 36 19.51 -11.24 -3.07
CA ALA A 36 19.11 -11.49 -1.69
C ALA A 36 17.64 -11.10 -1.43
N LEU A 37 17.15 -10.05 -2.10
CA LEU A 37 15.75 -9.63 -2.04
C LEU A 37 14.83 -10.68 -2.67
N ILE A 38 15.15 -11.17 -3.87
CA ILE A 38 14.34 -12.20 -4.54
C ILE A 38 14.34 -13.53 -3.77
N THR A 39 15.49 -13.94 -3.24
CA THR A 39 15.57 -15.14 -2.39
C THR A 39 14.68 -15.01 -1.15
N ARG A 40 14.70 -13.84 -0.50
CA ARG A 40 13.79 -13.54 0.62
C ARG A 40 12.34 -13.53 0.16
N ALA A 41 12.05 -12.95 -1.00
CA ALA A 41 10.70 -12.86 -1.54
C ALA A 41 10.06 -14.24 -1.72
N VAL A 42 10.79 -15.19 -2.31
CA VAL A 42 10.36 -16.59 -2.44
C VAL A 42 10.03 -17.18 -1.08
N GLY A 43 10.93 -17.06 -0.10
CA GLY A 43 10.73 -17.65 1.23
C GLY A 43 9.52 -17.06 1.99
N VAL A 44 9.18 -15.79 1.78
CA VAL A 44 8.00 -15.18 2.39
C VAL A 44 6.72 -15.58 1.65
N LEU A 45 6.73 -15.56 0.31
CA LEU A 45 5.56 -15.93 -0.49
C LEU A 45 5.16 -17.40 -0.28
N GLN A 46 6.12 -18.29 -0.07
CA GLN A 46 5.89 -19.71 0.21
C GLN A 46 5.10 -19.98 1.50
N GLN A 47 4.96 -18.98 2.38
CA GLN A 47 4.11 -19.07 3.57
C GLN A 47 2.61 -18.96 3.23
N PHE A 48 2.29 -18.41 2.05
CA PHE A 48 0.91 -18.19 1.58
C PHE A 48 0.57 -19.11 0.40
N TYR A 49 1.51 -19.27 -0.54
CA TYR A 49 1.36 -20.10 -1.73
C TYR A 49 2.47 -21.16 -1.73
N ARG A 50 2.17 -22.41 -1.40
CA ARG A 50 3.20 -23.45 -1.41
C ARG A 50 3.69 -23.72 -2.84
N PRO A 51 4.91 -24.22 -3.04
CA PRO A 51 5.37 -24.61 -4.36
C PRO A 51 4.40 -25.60 -5.00
N LEU A 52 4.03 -25.38 -6.27
CA LEU A 52 3.15 -26.29 -6.99
C LEU A 52 3.76 -27.70 -7.11
N SER A 53 5.09 -27.83 -7.08
CA SER A 53 5.78 -29.11 -7.01
C SER A 53 5.49 -29.91 -5.73
N GLU A 54 4.94 -29.27 -4.70
CA GLU A 54 4.51 -29.88 -3.44
C GLU A 54 2.99 -30.10 -3.38
N ALA A 55 2.26 -29.73 -4.43
CA ALA A 55 0.81 -29.86 -4.44
C ALA A 55 0.37 -31.34 -4.43
N PRO A 56 -0.61 -31.70 -3.60
CA PRO A 56 -1.22 -33.04 -3.66
C PRO A 56 -2.02 -33.22 -4.95
N ASP A 57 -2.25 -34.47 -5.35
CA ASP A 57 -3.08 -34.81 -6.53
C ASP A 57 -4.52 -34.26 -6.43
N THR A 58 -4.99 -34.01 -5.20
CA THR A 58 -6.31 -33.42 -4.92
C THR A 58 -6.13 -32.22 -4.00
N LEU A 59 -6.51 -31.03 -4.50
CA LEU A 59 -6.42 -29.79 -3.75
C LEU A 59 -7.51 -29.75 -2.67
N THR A 60 -7.11 -29.46 -1.44
CA THR A 60 -8.06 -29.19 -0.35
C THR A 60 -8.52 -27.72 -0.43
N GLU A 61 -9.77 -27.47 -0.06
CA GLU A 61 -10.29 -26.11 0.03
C GLU A 61 -9.45 -25.26 1.01
N GLY A 62 -8.99 -24.09 0.54
CA GLY A 62 -8.14 -23.17 1.32
C GLY A 62 -6.62 -23.42 1.21
N GLU A 63 -6.17 -24.39 0.41
CA GLU A 63 -4.75 -24.56 0.11
C GLU A 63 -4.38 -23.87 -1.20
N HIS A 64 -3.40 -22.96 -1.14
CA HIS A 64 -2.93 -22.22 -2.31
C HIS A 64 -1.55 -22.70 -2.75
N PHE A 65 -1.36 -22.77 -4.07
CA PHE A 65 -0.12 -23.25 -4.69
C PHE A 65 0.29 -22.36 -5.87
N ALA A 66 1.60 -22.20 -6.05
CA ALA A 66 2.15 -21.43 -7.16
C ALA A 66 3.48 -22.00 -7.65
N ASP A 67 3.78 -21.79 -8.92
CA ASP A 67 5.11 -22.00 -9.49
C ASP A 67 5.97 -20.76 -9.24
N TYR A 68 7.22 -20.99 -8.84
CA TYR A 68 8.20 -19.96 -8.55
C TYR A 68 9.39 -20.08 -9.51
N ALA A 69 9.69 -19.03 -10.25
CA ALA A 69 10.87 -18.92 -11.10
C ALA A 69 11.71 -17.69 -10.72
N PRO A 70 12.56 -17.78 -9.68
CA PRO A 70 13.47 -16.70 -9.30
C PRO A 70 14.71 -16.68 -10.20
N GLU A 71 15.06 -15.52 -10.74
CA GLU A 71 16.23 -15.32 -11.60
C GLU A 71 16.77 -13.88 -11.48
N GLY A 72 18.04 -13.73 -11.10
CA GLY A 72 18.65 -12.43 -10.85
C GLY A 72 17.79 -11.54 -9.94
N ALA A 73 17.30 -10.42 -10.48
CA ALA A 73 16.48 -9.44 -9.79
C ALA A 73 14.96 -9.61 -9.99
N LEU A 74 14.51 -10.74 -10.55
CA LEU A 74 13.13 -11.03 -10.90
C LEU A 74 12.68 -12.36 -10.28
N LEU A 75 11.42 -12.43 -9.89
CA LEU A 75 10.68 -13.63 -9.55
C LEU A 75 9.39 -13.64 -10.37
N SER A 76 9.24 -14.63 -11.25
CA SER A 76 7.94 -14.93 -11.85
C SER A 76 7.18 -15.90 -10.96
N LEU A 77 5.96 -15.52 -10.61
CA LEU A 77 5.02 -16.30 -9.81
C LEU A 77 3.79 -16.62 -10.66
N SER A 78 3.46 -17.90 -10.79
CA SER A 78 2.31 -18.37 -11.57
C SER A 78 1.36 -19.18 -10.70
N ALA A 79 0.11 -18.78 -10.63
CA ALA A 79 -0.95 -19.45 -9.87
C ALA A 79 -2.19 -19.72 -10.75
N PRO A 80 -3.15 -20.54 -10.31
CA PRO A 80 -4.43 -20.69 -11.00
C PRO A 80 -5.26 -19.38 -11.00
N TRP A 81 -6.05 -19.14 -12.06
CA TRP A 81 -6.87 -17.92 -12.17
C TRP A 81 -7.88 -17.69 -11.04
N TYR A 82 -8.37 -18.76 -10.41
CA TYR A 82 -9.32 -18.61 -9.32
C TYR A 82 -8.70 -17.96 -8.06
N ASP A 83 -7.36 -17.94 -7.96
CA ASP A 83 -6.62 -17.30 -6.86
C ASP A 83 -6.14 -15.89 -7.21
N ALA A 84 -6.52 -15.33 -8.36
CA ALA A 84 -5.95 -14.07 -8.87
C ALA A 84 -6.13 -12.88 -7.91
N GLU A 85 -7.31 -12.74 -7.31
CA GLU A 85 -7.61 -11.64 -6.38
C GLU A 85 -6.79 -11.76 -5.09
N ASP A 86 -6.80 -12.93 -4.46
CA ASP A 86 -6.04 -13.23 -3.25
C ASP A 86 -4.54 -13.08 -3.49
N LEU A 87 -4.04 -13.57 -4.63
CA LEU A 87 -2.63 -13.50 -4.94
C LEU A 87 -2.17 -12.05 -5.10
N THR A 88 -2.95 -11.24 -5.80
CA THR A 88 -2.64 -9.82 -6.02
C THR A 88 -2.61 -9.08 -4.69
N ALA A 89 -3.58 -9.33 -3.81
CA ALA A 89 -3.62 -8.75 -2.48
C ALA A 89 -2.41 -9.15 -1.63
N VAL A 90 -2.05 -10.44 -1.62
CA VAL A 90 -0.88 -10.96 -0.90
C VAL A 90 0.42 -10.36 -1.44
N VAL A 91 0.62 -10.36 -2.76
CA VAL A 91 1.83 -9.81 -3.37
C VAL A 91 1.94 -8.33 -3.09
N HIS A 92 0.87 -7.55 -3.26
CA HIS A 92 0.89 -6.12 -2.96
C HIS A 92 1.26 -5.87 -1.50
N ARG A 93 0.61 -6.59 -0.58
CA ARG A 93 0.86 -6.48 0.85
C ARG A 93 2.32 -6.71 1.20
N LEU A 94 2.88 -7.81 0.72
CA LEU A 94 4.28 -8.17 0.95
C LEU A 94 5.25 -7.22 0.22
N ALA A 95 4.82 -6.63 -0.91
CA ALA A 95 5.55 -5.57 -1.61
C ALA A 95 5.79 -4.36 -0.77
N THR A 96 4.70 -3.96 -0.13
CA THR A 96 4.59 -2.80 0.73
C THR A 96 5.48 -3.04 1.96
N GLU A 97 5.44 -4.26 2.53
CA GLU A 97 6.21 -4.62 3.73
C GLU A 97 7.71 -4.78 3.50
N HIS A 98 8.11 -5.34 2.36
CA HIS A 98 9.50 -5.69 2.07
C HIS A 98 10.18 -4.78 1.05
N GLY A 99 9.46 -3.81 0.48
CA GLY A 99 9.99 -2.84 -0.47
C GLY A 99 10.38 -3.44 -1.82
N TRP A 100 9.71 -4.50 -2.27
CA TRP A 100 9.90 -5.04 -3.63
C TRP A 100 9.02 -4.27 -4.63
N GLY A 101 9.20 -4.44 -5.94
CA GLY A 101 8.22 -4.02 -6.96
C GLY A 101 7.45 -5.21 -7.51
N PHE A 102 6.29 -5.00 -8.14
CA PHE A 102 5.62 -6.06 -8.89
C PHE A 102 4.81 -5.59 -10.11
N ASP A 103 4.63 -6.45 -11.12
CA ASP A 103 3.76 -6.27 -12.29
C ASP A 103 2.79 -7.46 -12.40
N ASP A 104 1.49 -7.19 -12.33
CA ASP A 104 0.43 -8.12 -12.72
C ASP A 104 0.33 -8.11 -14.25
N VAL A 105 0.95 -9.13 -14.85
CA VAL A 105 1.11 -9.25 -16.31
C VAL A 105 -0.08 -9.94 -16.97
N SER A 106 -0.91 -10.63 -16.19
CA SER A 106 -2.03 -11.42 -16.71
C SER A 106 -3.28 -10.58 -17.02
N VAL A 107 -3.43 -9.39 -16.44
CA VAL A 107 -4.54 -8.48 -16.78
C VAL A 107 -4.11 -7.39 -17.77
N THR A 108 -4.94 -7.14 -18.79
CA THR A 108 -4.64 -6.20 -19.90
C THR A 108 -4.27 -4.80 -19.40
N ASP A 109 -5.03 -4.32 -18.44
CA ASP A 109 -4.81 -3.02 -17.80
C ASP A 109 -3.81 -3.07 -16.62
N GLY A 110 -3.21 -4.25 -16.37
CA GLY A 110 -2.14 -4.64 -15.41
C GLY A 110 -1.73 -3.65 -14.32
N MET A 111 -1.63 -4.15 -13.09
CA MET A 111 -1.09 -3.37 -11.99
C MET A 111 0.44 -3.40 -12.02
N LEU A 112 1.06 -2.25 -12.28
CA LEU A 112 2.49 -2.07 -12.04
C LEU A 112 2.69 -1.20 -10.81
N TRP A 113 3.31 -1.78 -9.79
CA TRP A 113 3.63 -1.09 -8.55
C TRP A 113 5.11 -1.20 -8.21
N ARG A 114 5.65 -0.14 -7.60
CA ARG A 114 6.95 -0.14 -6.95
C ARG A 114 7.01 0.95 -5.89
N PRO A 115 7.84 0.80 -4.85
CA PRO A 115 8.14 1.90 -3.96
C PRO A 115 8.83 3.04 -4.72
N ASP A 116 8.53 4.28 -4.34
CA ASP A 116 9.20 5.48 -4.86
C ASP A 116 10.70 5.44 -4.52
N PRO A 117 11.61 5.31 -5.50
CA PRO A 117 13.04 5.15 -5.25
C PRO A 117 13.70 6.43 -4.72
N ALA A 118 13.06 7.60 -4.89
CA ALA A 118 13.56 8.86 -4.33
C ALA A 118 13.14 9.03 -2.85
N ARG A 119 12.19 8.22 -2.37
CA ARG A 119 11.67 8.31 -1.02
C ARG A 119 12.58 7.55 -0.06
N GLN A 120 13.47 8.29 0.60
CA GLN A 120 14.21 7.76 1.75
C GLN A 120 13.26 7.66 2.94
N VAL A 121 12.83 6.44 3.25
CA VAL A 121 12.03 6.12 4.44
C VAL A 121 12.91 5.38 5.43
N ASP A 122 12.86 5.81 6.69
CA ASP A 122 13.46 5.05 7.80
C ASP A 122 12.79 3.67 7.86
N PRO A 123 13.54 2.56 7.74
CA PRO A 123 12.94 1.24 7.77
C PRO A 123 12.55 0.78 9.19
N THR A 124 12.86 1.56 10.24
CA THR A 124 12.62 1.19 11.63
C THR A 124 11.12 1.00 11.89
N PRO A 125 10.67 -0.20 12.34
CA PRO A 125 9.28 -0.46 12.68
C PRO A 125 8.72 0.49 13.75
N LEU A 126 7.46 0.90 13.59
CA LEU A 126 6.73 1.70 14.56
C LEU A 126 6.17 0.81 15.66
N GLY A 127 7.00 0.52 16.67
CA GLY A 127 6.65 -0.38 17.77
C GLY A 127 5.36 0.04 18.51
N GLY A 128 4.42 -0.89 18.64
CA GLY A 128 3.13 -0.68 19.30
C GLY A 128 2.04 -0.09 18.40
N ALA A 129 2.36 0.28 17.16
CA ALA A 129 1.37 0.71 16.18
C ALA A 129 0.81 -0.47 15.38
N SER A 130 -0.36 -0.27 14.77
CA SER A 130 -0.93 -1.23 13.81
C SER A 130 -1.51 -0.53 12.60
N LEU A 131 -1.22 -1.04 11.40
CA LEU A 131 -1.81 -0.57 10.15
C LEU A 131 -2.88 -1.57 9.68
N THR A 132 -4.11 -1.12 9.51
CA THR A 132 -5.18 -1.91 8.86
C THR A 132 -5.48 -1.33 7.49
N VAL A 133 -5.31 -2.13 6.44
CA VAL A 133 -5.60 -1.75 5.06
C VAL A 133 -6.87 -2.48 4.62
N GLU A 134 -7.82 -1.78 3.98
CA GLU A 134 -9.03 -2.41 3.45
C GLU A 134 -8.65 -3.61 2.56
N ASN A 135 -9.23 -4.79 2.83
CA ASN A 135 -8.93 -6.05 2.13
C ASN A 135 -7.45 -6.53 2.17
N GLY A 136 -6.52 -5.75 2.72
CA GLY A 136 -5.11 -6.12 2.92
C GLY A 136 -4.80 -6.71 4.30
N GLY A 137 -5.71 -6.53 5.25
CA GLY A 137 -5.59 -7.02 6.62
C GLY A 137 -4.88 -6.06 7.57
N THR A 138 -4.48 -6.56 8.73
CA THR A 138 -3.82 -5.78 9.79
C THR A 138 -2.36 -6.19 9.95
N HIS A 139 -1.50 -5.18 10.03
CA HIS A 139 -0.05 -5.29 10.19
C HIS A 139 0.36 -4.74 11.56
N ALA A 140 1.01 -5.55 12.37
CA ALA A 140 1.64 -5.10 13.61
C ALA A 140 2.99 -4.44 13.33
N ASP A 141 3.35 -3.42 14.11
CA ASP A 141 4.61 -2.69 14.03
C ASP A 141 4.98 -2.25 12.60
N PRO A 142 4.09 -1.51 11.90
CA PRO A 142 4.29 -1.17 10.50
C PRO A 142 5.57 -0.33 10.31
N SER A 143 6.31 -0.59 9.24
CA SER A 143 7.44 0.25 8.86
C SER A 143 6.95 1.53 8.17
N PRO A 144 7.70 2.65 8.24
CA PRO A 144 7.42 3.84 7.43
C PRO A 144 7.35 3.55 5.92
N ALA A 145 8.14 2.60 5.43
CA ALA A 145 8.05 2.13 4.05
C ALA A 145 6.68 1.51 3.76
N LEU A 146 6.15 0.68 4.66
CA LEU A 146 4.82 0.08 4.55
C LEU A 146 3.73 1.16 4.51
N LEU A 147 3.83 2.18 5.36
CA LEU A 147 2.88 3.30 5.38
C LEU A 147 2.88 4.04 4.03
N ALA A 148 4.05 4.44 3.55
CA ALA A 148 4.18 5.19 2.30
C ALA A 148 3.65 4.38 1.10
N ALA A 149 3.99 3.09 1.05
CA ALA A 149 3.54 2.19 0.00
C ALA A 149 2.03 1.94 0.03
N SER A 150 1.41 1.89 1.21
CA SER A 150 -0.06 1.74 1.32
C SER A 150 -0.81 2.99 0.86
N VAL A 151 -0.23 4.19 1.04
CA VAL A 151 -0.78 5.42 0.46
C VAL A 151 -0.71 5.37 -1.06
N ASP A 152 0.44 4.96 -1.61
CA ASP A 152 0.59 4.79 -3.06
C ASP A 152 -0.38 3.73 -3.61
N TRP A 153 -0.70 2.68 -2.84
CA TRP A 153 -1.69 1.67 -3.20
C TRP A 153 -3.09 2.27 -3.31
N ILE A 154 -3.53 3.03 -2.31
CA ILE A 154 -4.85 3.69 -2.31
C ILE A 154 -4.92 4.72 -3.45
N ALA A 155 -3.82 5.39 -3.76
CA ALA A 155 -3.74 6.32 -4.90
C ALA A 155 -3.89 5.61 -6.27
N ASP A 156 -3.76 4.29 -6.33
CA ASP A 156 -4.10 3.51 -7.52
C ASP A 156 -5.62 3.23 -7.53
N HIS A 157 -6.28 3.40 -8.68
CA HIS A 157 -7.72 3.17 -8.84
C HIS A 157 -8.15 1.73 -8.53
N ARG A 158 -7.21 0.78 -8.56
CA ARG A 158 -7.44 -0.64 -8.23
C ARG A 158 -7.06 -1.02 -6.81
N GLY A 159 -6.55 -0.05 -6.03
CA GLY A 159 -6.17 -0.28 -4.66
C GLY A 159 -7.33 -0.33 -3.67
N PRO A 160 -7.05 -0.53 -2.38
CA PRO A 160 -8.04 -0.38 -1.32
C PRO A 160 -8.56 1.05 -1.27
N ALA A 161 -9.78 1.26 -0.77
CA ALA A 161 -10.33 2.60 -0.66
C ALA A 161 -9.79 3.37 0.56
N PHE A 162 -9.27 2.68 1.57
CA PHE A 162 -8.74 3.31 2.78
C PHE A 162 -7.77 2.42 3.56
N ALA A 163 -7.03 3.05 4.46
CA ALA A 163 -6.29 2.40 5.52
C ALA A 163 -6.33 3.24 6.82
N ILE A 164 -6.11 2.57 7.95
CA ILE A 164 -6.11 3.14 9.29
C ILE A 164 -4.82 2.73 10.00
N LEU A 165 -3.98 3.70 10.32
CA LEU A 165 -2.83 3.56 11.21
C LEU A 165 -3.25 3.91 12.64
N ASN A 166 -3.32 2.92 13.51
CA ASN A 166 -3.55 3.10 14.94
C ASN A 166 -2.20 3.26 15.65
N LEU A 167 -2.05 4.36 16.40
CA LEU A 167 -0.86 4.73 17.15
C LEU A 167 -1.01 4.47 18.67
N GLY A 168 -2.16 3.95 19.10
CA GLY A 168 -2.50 3.67 20.51
C GLY A 168 -3.39 4.74 21.16
N GLU A 169 -4.05 4.38 22.27
CA GLU A 169 -4.87 5.30 23.10
C GLU A 169 -5.82 6.24 22.33
N ASP A 170 -6.53 5.74 21.31
CA ASP A 170 -7.41 6.54 20.43
C ASP A 170 -6.69 7.57 19.51
N ASP A 171 -5.36 7.54 19.42
CA ASP A 171 -4.60 8.23 18.35
C ASP A 171 -4.58 7.36 17.10
N TYR A 172 -5.17 7.84 16.02
CA TYR A 172 -5.09 7.18 14.73
C TYR A 172 -4.98 8.18 13.59
N VAL A 173 -4.40 7.71 12.49
CA VAL A 173 -4.40 8.38 11.19
C VAL A 173 -5.16 7.48 10.22
N GLN A 174 -6.22 8.01 9.62
CA GLN A 174 -6.95 7.34 8.55
C GLN A 174 -6.67 8.08 7.24
N TYR A 175 -6.45 7.34 6.16
CA TYR A 175 -6.30 7.92 4.84
C TYR A 175 -7.08 7.10 3.83
N ALA A 176 -7.73 7.81 2.92
CA ALA A 176 -8.75 7.24 2.05
C ALA A 176 -8.83 7.99 0.73
N GLY A 177 -9.34 7.34 -0.31
CA GLY A 177 -9.51 7.95 -1.63
C GLY A 177 -9.17 7.00 -2.75
N GLY A 178 -8.54 7.55 -3.79
CA GLY A 178 -8.28 6.87 -5.05
C GLY A 178 -7.34 7.66 -5.96
N ARG A 179 -7.39 7.35 -7.25
CA ARG A 179 -6.60 8.02 -8.30
C ARG A 179 -6.81 9.53 -8.38
N ASP A 180 -7.99 10.01 -8.02
CA ASP A 180 -8.35 11.44 -8.10
C ASP A 180 -7.86 12.24 -6.89
N GLY A 181 -7.29 11.58 -5.88
CA GLY A 181 -6.71 12.18 -4.70
C GLY A 181 -7.01 11.39 -3.43
N LEU A 182 -6.46 11.88 -2.32
CA LEU A 182 -6.66 11.27 -1.01
C LEU A 182 -7.12 12.30 0.01
N THR A 183 -7.84 11.85 1.02
CA THR A 183 -8.05 12.59 2.27
C THR A 183 -7.27 11.92 3.38
N VAL A 184 -6.80 12.71 4.35
CA VAL A 184 -6.09 12.24 5.54
C VAL A 184 -6.76 12.83 6.77
N GLU A 185 -7.29 11.96 7.61
CA GLU A 185 -7.91 12.27 8.88
C GLU A 185 -6.99 11.84 10.02
N ARG A 186 -7.01 12.59 11.12
CA ARG A 186 -6.30 12.26 12.35
C ARG A 186 -7.20 12.45 13.55
N ARG A 187 -7.31 11.41 14.37
CA ARG A 187 -7.88 11.50 15.70
C ARG A 187 -6.74 11.54 16.71
N THR A 188 -6.81 12.46 17.66
CA THR A 188 -5.84 12.56 18.76
C THR A 188 -6.58 12.64 20.10
N PRO A 189 -5.99 12.13 21.19
CA PRO A 189 -6.51 12.33 22.53
C PRO A 189 -6.58 13.82 22.87
N ALA A 190 -7.71 14.27 23.41
CA ALA A 190 -7.91 15.64 23.86
C ALA A 190 -8.07 15.67 25.38
N ALA A 191 -7.25 16.49 26.04
CA ALA A 191 -7.30 16.66 27.49
C ALA A 191 -8.38 17.67 27.94
N THR A 192 -8.86 18.56 27.05
CA THR A 192 -9.82 19.62 27.42
C THR A 192 -10.69 20.06 26.23
N PRO A 193 -12.00 19.75 26.24
CA PRO A 193 -12.65 18.79 27.14
C PRO A 193 -12.07 17.38 26.98
N PRO A 194 -12.16 16.51 28.01
CA PRO A 194 -11.72 15.12 27.89
C PRO A 194 -12.46 14.42 26.74
N GLY A 195 -11.72 13.74 25.87
CA GLY A 195 -12.29 13.03 24.73
C GLY A 195 -11.26 12.90 23.61
N PHE A 196 -11.68 13.16 22.38
CA PHE A 196 -10.81 13.16 21.22
C PHE A 196 -10.99 14.45 20.42
N ARG A 197 -9.96 14.79 19.66
CA ARG A 197 -10.04 15.78 18.59
C ARG A 197 -9.88 15.05 17.27
N HIS A 198 -10.84 15.22 16.38
CA HIS A 198 -10.80 14.66 15.03
C HIS A 198 -10.58 15.79 14.03
N THR A 199 -9.55 15.67 13.21
CA THR A 199 -9.21 16.66 12.20
C THR A 199 -8.98 16.04 10.83
N VAL A 200 -9.33 16.73 9.77
CA VAL A 200 -8.99 16.37 8.39
C VAL A 200 -7.97 17.36 7.83
N ALA A 201 -6.98 16.85 7.09
CA ALA A 201 -5.94 17.66 6.47
C ALA A 201 -6.48 18.40 5.25
N ALA A 202 -6.04 19.64 5.06
CA ALA A 202 -6.45 20.48 3.95
C ALA A 202 -5.30 21.33 3.42
N THR A 203 -5.34 21.68 2.15
CA THR A 203 -4.37 22.55 1.46
C THR A 203 -4.55 24.04 1.80
N SER A 204 -5.60 24.40 2.52
CA SER A 204 -5.84 25.75 3.05
C SER A 204 -6.77 25.68 4.26
N ALA A 205 -6.78 26.72 5.10
CA ALA A 205 -7.60 26.78 6.31
C ALA A 205 -9.10 27.13 6.07
N SER A 206 -9.51 27.30 4.81
CA SER A 206 -10.90 27.65 4.48
C SER A 206 -11.80 26.43 4.64
N THR A 207 -12.81 26.51 5.50
CA THR A 207 -13.85 25.48 5.64
C THR A 207 -15.11 25.78 4.81
N ALA A 208 -15.02 26.72 3.87
CA ALA A 208 -16.13 27.14 3.02
C ALA A 208 -16.15 26.37 1.69
N GLY A 209 -17.35 26.00 1.25
CA GLY A 209 -17.56 25.33 -0.04
C GLY A 209 -18.57 24.19 0.08
N ASP A 210 -18.97 23.67 -1.07
CA ASP A 210 -19.80 22.47 -1.15
C ASP A 210 -18.92 21.22 -1.14
N LEU A 211 -19.37 20.19 -0.43
CA LEU A 211 -18.68 18.89 -0.42
C LEU A 211 -18.70 18.25 -1.82
N VAL A 212 -17.58 17.66 -2.19
CA VAL A 212 -17.39 16.88 -3.42
C VAL A 212 -17.27 15.39 -3.10
N ASP A 213 -17.59 14.55 -4.08
CA ASP A 213 -17.36 13.11 -4.01
C ASP A 213 -15.91 12.82 -4.40
N LEU A 214 -15.14 12.24 -3.46
CA LEU A 214 -13.83 11.67 -3.70
C LEU A 214 -14.00 10.15 -3.89
N PRO A 215 -13.86 9.64 -5.12
CA PRO A 215 -14.04 8.21 -5.39
C PRO A 215 -12.84 7.40 -4.86
N GLY A 216 -13.14 6.36 -4.10
CA GLY A 216 -12.23 5.23 -3.86
C GLY A 216 -12.71 3.98 -4.59
N ALA A 217 -11.91 2.91 -4.55
CA ALA A 217 -12.19 1.71 -5.34
C ALA A 217 -13.49 0.99 -4.95
N THR A 218 -13.81 0.93 -3.66
CA THR A 218 -14.99 0.22 -3.11
C THR A 218 -16.09 1.16 -2.60
N ARG A 219 -15.77 2.44 -2.37
CA ARG A 219 -16.66 3.44 -1.77
C ARG A 219 -16.22 4.86 -2.11
N SER A 220 -17.12 5.83 -1.96
CA SER A 220 -16.82 7.26 -2.11
C SER A 220 -16.85 8.00 -0.78
N PHE A 221 -16.07 9.07 -0.69
CA PHE A 221 -15.94 9.92 0.49
C PHE A 221 -16.43 11.35 0.16
N ARG A 222 -17.09 11.99 1.12
CA ARG A 222 -17.58 13.38 0.96
C ARG A 222 -16.62 14.32 1.67
N VAL A 223 -15.92 15.15 0.92
CA VAL A 223 -14.87 16.04 1.44
C VAL A 223 -14.99 17.44 0.85
N LEU A 224 -14.39 18.45 1.48
CA LEU A 224 -14.23 19.75 0.84
C LEU A 224 -13.18 19.66 -0.29
N PRO A 225 -13.28 20.48 -1.35
CA PRO A 225 -12.31 20.47 -2.45
C PRO A 225 -10.85 20.67 -2.00
N ASN A 226 -10.62 21.44 -0.93
CA ASN A 226 -9.29 21.66 -0.38
C ASN A 226 -8.80 20.56 0.57
N GLU A 227 -9.63 19.59 0.94
CA GLU A 227 -9.28 18.39 1.72
C GLU A 227 -8.82 17.22 0.81
N VAL A 228 -8.82 17.43 -0.50
CA VAL A 228 -8.24 16.50 -1.48
C VAL A 228 -6.75 16.79 -1.63
N LEU A 229 -5.94 15.81 -1.24
CA LEU A 229 -4.48 15.86 -1.25
C LEU A 229 -3.90 15.04 -2.39
N SER A 230 -2.71 15.43 -2.83
CA SER A 230 -1.88 14.60 -3.70
C SER A 230 -1.31 13.41 -2.92
N ALA A 231 -0.99 12.31 -3.60
CA ALA A 231 -0.34 11.16 -2.96
C ALA A 231 0.98 11.53 -2.23
N PRO A 232 1.88 12.36 -2.80
CA PRO A 232 3.06 12.83 -2.08
C PRO A 232 2.76 13.60 -0.78
N ASP A 233 1.74 14.46 -0.78
CA ASP A 233 1.34 15.19 0.42
C ASP A 233 0.75 14.26 1.47
N ALA A 234 -0.10 13.31 1.05
CA ALA A 234 -0.67 12.30 1.94
C ALA A 234 0.42 11.42 2.58
N VAL A 235 1.39 10.94 1.80
CA VAL A 235 2.55 10.20 2.31
C VAL A 235 3.29 11.03 3.36
N THR A 236 3.60 12.29 3.03
CA THR A 236 4.32 13.19 3.94
C THR A 236 3.59 13.34 5.27
N LEU A 237 2.26 13.50 5.23
CA LEU A 237 1.43 13.66 6.43
C LEU A 237 1.30 12.39 7.26
N VAL A 238 1.09 11.24 6.62
CA VAL A 238 1.00 9.94 7.31
C VAL A 238 2.32 9.64 8.02
N LEU A 239 3.45 9.82 7.34
CA LEU A 239 4.78 9.61 7.92
C LEU A 239 5.08 10.60 9.05
N ALA A 240 4.80 11.90 8.85
CA ALA A 240 5.02 12.90 9.89
C ALA A 240 4.17 12.61 11.14
N SER A 241 2.91 12.21 10.95
CA SER A 241 2.02 11.85 12.06
C SER A 241 2.50 10.61 12.81
N ALA A 242 2.93 9.58 12.08
CA ALA A 242 3.45 8.33 12.64
C ALA A 242 4.74 8.53 13.47
N GLN A 243 5.57 9.50 13.07
CA GLN A 243 6.84 9.80 13.72
C GLN A 243 6.74 10.92 14.78
N GLY A 244 5.55 11.47 15.02
CA GLY A 244 5.37 12.64 15.90
C GLY A 244 6.10 13.89 15.40
N ALA A 245 6.40 13.96 14.10
CA ALA A 245 7.09 15.08 13.48
C ALA A 245 6.12 16.23 13.15
N SER A 246 6.67 17.43 12.94
CA SER A 246 5.90 18.57 12.47
C SER A 246 5.38 18.34 11.05
N VAL A 247 4.10 18.63 10.81
CA VAL A 247 3.52 18.64 9.46
C VAL A 247 3.97 19.89 8.67
N PRO A 248 4.01 19.83 7.32
CA PRO A 248 4.33 20.98 6.50
C PRO A 248 3.41 22.17 6.78
N ALA A 249 3.96 23.39 6.82
CA ALA A 249 3.18 24.61 7.07
C ALA A 249 2.14 24.92 5.97
N SER A 250 2.26 24.27 4.81
CA SER A 250 1.29 24.32 3.72
C SER A 250 0.02 23.51 3.98
N ILE A 251 0.00 22.67 5.01
CA ILE A 251 -1.16 21.85 5.38
C ILE A 251 -1.85 22.45 6.60
N ALA A 252 -3.14 22.70 6.46
CA ALA A 252 -4.07 23.04 7.54
C ALA A 252 -4.77 21.78 8.07
N TRP A 253 -5.28 21.86 9.30
CA TRP A 253 -6.14 20.85 9.90
C TRP A 253 -7.51 21.45 10.19
N HIS A 254 -8.55 20.98 9.52
CA HIS A 254 -9.93 21.33 9.83
C HIS A 254 -10.45 20.46 10.95
N ASP A 255 -11.08 21.06 11.95
CA ASP A 255 -11.70 20.33 13.04
C ASP A 255 -13.06 19.78 12.62
N ILE A 256 -13.18 18.45 12.61
CA ILE A 256 -14.38 17.71 12.23
C ILE A 256 -14.96 16.94 13.43
N THR A 257 -14.49 17.22 14.65
CA THR A 257 -14.89 16.48 15.86
C THR A 257 -16.41 16.44 16.03
N SER A 258 -17.11 17.55 15.77
CA SER A 258 -18.56 17.65 15.91
C SER A 258 -19.35 16.74 14.97
N THR A 259 -18.75 16.31 13.84
CA THR A 259 -19.38 15.40 12.87
C THR A 259 -19.58 13.99 13.43
N PHE A 260 -18.80 13.61 14.45
CA PHE A 260 -18.79 12.25 14.99
C PHE A 260 -19.61 12.09 16.28
N GLY A 261 -20.33 13.14 16.69
CA GLY A 261 -21.09 13.16 17.95
C GLY A 261 -20.21 13.33 19.18
N ALA A 262 -20.82 13.84 20.26
CA ALA A 262 -20.20 13.97 21.58
C ALA A 262 -20.29 12.65 22.38
#